data_AF-A0A947QYS1-F1
#
_entry.id   AF-A0A947QYS1-F1
#
_cell.length_a   1.000
_cell.length_b   1.000
_cell.length_c   1.000
_cell.angle_alpha   90.00
_cell.angle_beta   90.00
_cell.angle_gamma   90.00
#
_symmetry.space_group_name_H-M   'P 1'
#
loop_
_entity.id
_entity.type
_entity.pdbx_description
1 polymer ?
#
loop_
_entity_poly.entity_id
_entity_poly.type
_entity_poly.pdbx_seq_one_letter_code
_entity_poly.pdbx_strand_id
1 'polypeptide(L)'
;MYRFGANQSNMRDTELQDIFCVRLKLLVVMAYAYLEGYPVGEFRKIALIENAIQVAKGAVDWGGRINNFRTYHESNGEIILDHLFFQRVKLLSVMIKGVAEGNPMGHYRDKALRDNADYICEAISFNRNKLDIEFLKVA
;
A
#
# COMPACT_ATOMS: atom_id res chain seq x y z
N MET A 1 10.78 2.16 31.46
CA MET A 1 10.63 2.53 30.03
C MET A 1 9.32 3.28 29.87
N TYR A 2 9.35 4.60 29.68
CA TYR A 2 8.12 5.38 29.48
C TYR A 2 7.59 5.09 28.08
N ARG A 3 6.36 4.54 27.99
CA ARG A 3 5.64 4.36 26.73
C ARG A 3 4.94 5.67 26.40
N PHE A 4 5.46 6.41 25.42
CA PHE A 4 4.76 7.53 24.80
C PHE A 4 3.73 6.98 23.80
N GLY A 5 2.56 6.60 24.30
CA GLY A 5 1.37 6.37 23.47
C GLY A 5 0.48 7.61 23.48
N ALA A 6 -0.33 7.80 22.45
CA ALA A 6 -1.40 8.78 22.51
C ALA A 6 -2.37 8.44 23.66
N ASN A 7 -2.95 9.45 24.30
CA ASN A 7 -4.03 9.22 25.27
C ASN A 7 -5.15 8.40 24.60
N GLN A 8 -5.72 7.43 25.33
CA GLN A 8 -6.79 6.56 24.80
C GLN A 8 -7.98 7.35 24.23
N SER A 9 -8.27 8.53 24.76
CA SER A 9 -9.30 9.44 24.26
C SER A 9 -9.03 9.99 22.86
N ASN A 10 -7.78 9.92 22.38
CA ASN A 10 -7.35 10.42 21.08
C ASN A 10 -7.07 9.28 20.08
N MET A 11 -7.28 8.02 20.47
CA MET A 11 -7.12 6.88 19.59
C MET A 11 -8.40 6.69 18.78
N ARG A 12 -8.36 7.02 17.49
CA ARG A 12 -9.45 6.70 16.55
C ARG A 12 -9.54 5.19 16.38
N ASP A 13 -10.76 4.67 16.25
CA ASP A 13 -10.99 3.27 15.88
C ASP A 13 -10.29 2.96 14.56
N THR A 14 -9.56 1.84 14.53
CA THR A 14 -8.85 1.41 13.32
C THR A 14 -9.81 0.64 12.42
N GLU A 15 -10.16 1.23 11.28
CA GLU A 15 -11.01 0.57 10.30
C GLU A 15 -10.20 -0.41 9.44
N LEU A 16 -10.87 -1.39 8.81
CA LEU A 16 -10.21 -2.35 7.90
C LEU A 16 -9.49 -1.64 6.74
N GLN A 17 -10.01 -0.50 6.30
CA GLN A 17 -9.39 0.34 5.29
C GLN A 17 -8.06 0.95 5.78
N ASP A 18 -8.00 1.39 7.03
CA ASP A 18 -6.77 1.93 7.63
C ASP A 18 -5.67 0.85 7.67
N ILE A 19 -6.03 -0.38 8.06
CA ILE A 19 -5.11 -1.53 8.07
C ILE A 19 -4.61 -1.82 6.66
N PHE A 20 -5.50 -1.85 5.66
CA PHE A 20 -5.12 -2.08 4.26
C PHE A 20 -4.16 -0.99 3.77
N CYS A 21 -4.48 0.28 4.01
CA CYS A 21 -3.66 1.42 3.61
C CYS A 21 -2.27 1.39 4.24
N VAL A 22 -2.16 1.08 5.54
CA VAL A 22 -0.86 0.96 6.22
C VAL A 22 -0.04 -0.19 5.64
N ARG A 23 -0.66 -1.35 5.41
CA ARG A 23 0.01 -2.51 4.79
C ARG A 23 0.48 -2.22 3.36
N LEU A 24 -0.33 -1.51 2.59
CA LEU A 24 0.02 -1.09 1.23
C LEU A 24 1.19 -0.09 1.23
N LYS A 25 1.14 0.93 2.09
CA LYS A 25 2.25 1.89 2.26
C LYS A 25 3.55 1.18 2.65
N LEU A 26 3.49 0.24 3.58
CA LEU A 26 4.64 -0.58 3.96
C LEU A 26 5.17 -1.38 2.76
N LEU A 27 4.28 -1.98 1.95
CA LEU A 27 4.68 -2.73 0.77
C LEU A 27 5.38 -1.86 -0.27
N VAL A 28 4.92 -0.63 -0.49
CA VAL A 28 5.55 0.37 -1.37
C VAL A 28 6.94 0.75 -0.86
N VAL A 29 7.09 1.03 0.44
CA VAL A 29 8.40 1.33 1.05
C VAL A 29 9.38 0.17 0.87
N MET A 30 8.91 -1.07 1.08
CA MET A 30 9.74 -2.26 0.90
C MET A 30 10.13 -2.49 -0.57
N ALA A 31 9.27 -2.11 -1.51
CA ALA A 31 9.60 -2.13 -2.94
C ALA A 31 10.73 -1.16 -3.29
N TYR A 32 10.65 0.08 -2.82
CA TYR A 32 11.75 1.03 -3.00
C TYR A 32 13.02 0.54 -2.31
N ALA A 33 12.92 0.05 -1.08
CA ALA A 33 14.09 -0.48 -0.37
C ALA A 33 14.80 -1.59 -1.19
N TYR A 34 14.03 -2.50 -1.78
CA TYR A 34 14.59 -3.50 -2.69
C TYR A 34 15.27 -2.88 -3.92
N LEU A 35 14.58 -1.97 -4.62
CA LEU A 35 15.09 -1.32 -5.85
C LEU A 35 16.35 -0.49 -5.62
N GLU A 36 16.54 0.04 -4.41
CA GLU A 36 17.75 0.77 -4.01
C GLU A 36 18.85 -0.16 -3.44
N GLY A 37 18.66 -1.48 -3.50
CA GLY A 37 19.67 -2.47 -3.10
C GLY A 37 19.77 -2.70 -1.59
N TYR A 38 18.79 -2.28 -0.79
CA TYR A 38 18.80 -2.55 0.65
C TYR A 38 18.52 -4.04 0.93
N PRO A 39 19.31 -4.68 1.80
CA PRO A 39 19.14 -6.10 2.09
C PRO A 39 17.86 -6.37 2.88
N VAL A 40 17.09 -7.35 2.41
CA VAL A 40 15.94 -7.90 3.14
C VAL A 40 16.42 -9.12 3.93
N GLY A 41 16.73 -8.95 5.20
CA GLY A 41 17.11 -10.06 6.09
C GLY A 41 15.97 -11.08 6.26
N GLU A 42 16.31 -12.30 6.70
CA GLU A 42 15.36 -13.45 6.73
C GLU A 42 14.03 -13.16 7.44
N PHE A 43 14.05 -12.56 8.64
CA PHE A 43 12.81 -12.19 9.34
C PHE A 43 11.96 -11.18 8.55
N ARG A 44 12.61 -10.25 7.84
CA ARG A 44 11.91 -9.26 7.00
C ARG A 44 11.33 -9.91 5.75
N LYS A 45 11.95 -10.97 5.21
CA LYS A 45 11.39 -11.72 4.06
C LYS A 45 10.06 -12.37 4.42
N ILE A 46 9.99 -13.04 5.57
CA ILE A 46 8.74 -13.67 6.03
C ILE A 46 7.64 -12.62 6.21
N ALA A 47 7.94 -11.54 6.93
CA ALA A 47 7.00 -10.44 7.14
C ALA A 47 6.56 -9.79 5.81
N LEU A 48 7.48 -9.67 4.85
CA LEU A 48 7.21 -9.12 3.52
C LEU A 48 6.27 -10.01 2.71
N ILE A 49 6.48 -11.33 2.73
CA ILE A 49 5.61 -12.32 2.08
C ILE A 49 4.21 -12.26 2.69
N GLU A 50 4.11 -12.28 4.02
CA GLU A 50 2.82 -12.20 4.72
C GLU A 50 2.10 -10.89 4.40
N ASN A 51 2.81 -9.76 4.44
CA ASN A 51 2.23 -8.46 4.12
C ASN A 51 1.74 -8.40 2.67
N ALA A 52 2.53 -8.89 1.72
CA ALA A 52 2.16 -8.95 0.30
C ALA A 52 0.90 -9.81 0.07
N ILE A 53 0.78 -10.95 0.75
CA ILE A 53 -0.42 -11.80 0.69
C ILE A 53 -1.65 -11.06 1.20
N GLN A 54 -1.53 -10.37 2.35
CA GLN A 54 -2.66 -9.63 2.93
C GLN A 54 -3.09 -8.45 2.04
N VAL A 55 -2.15 -7.72 1.45
CA VAL A 55 -2.44 -6.64 0.51
C VAL A 55 -3.10 -7.18 -0.76
N ALA A 56 -2.61 -8.30 -1.30
CA ALA A 56 -3.22 -8.92 -2.48
C ALA A 56 -4.68 -9.34 -2.21
N LYS A 57 -4.95 -9.97 -1.06
CA LYS A 57 -6.30 -10.34 -0.63
C LYS A 57 -7.20 -9.11 -0.50
N GLY A 58 -6.74 -8.09 0.23
CA GLY A 58 -7.47 -6.83 0.35
C GLY A 58 -7.80 -6.22 -1.02
N ALA A 59 -6.85 -6.20 -1.95
CA ALA A 59 -7.09 -5.67 -3.29
C ALA A 59 -8.10 -6.49 -4.12
N VAL A 60 -8.25 -7.79 -3.86
CA VAL A 60 -9.34 -8.61 -4.43
C VAL A 60 -10.67 -8.23 -3.80
N ASP A 61 -10.74 -8.17 -2.47
CA ASP A 61 -11.97 -7.90 -1.73
C ASP A 61 -12.53 -6.51 -2.08
N TRP A 62 -11.67 -5.49 -2.13
CA TRP A 62 -12.04 -4.13 -2.51
C TRP A 62 -12.33 -3.99 -4.00
N GLY A 63 -11.50 -4.59 -4.86
CA GLY A 63 -11.72 -4.55 -6.32
C GLY A 63 -12.97 -5.32 -6.78
N GLY A 64 -13.37 -6.37 -6.05
CA GLY A 64 -14.61 -7.10 -6.26
C GLY A 64 -15.85 -6.32 -5.82
N ARG A 65 -15.76 -5.59 -4.69
CA ARG A 65 -16.82 -4.67 -4.24
C ARG A 65 -17.06 -3.55 -5.25
N ILE A 66 -16.01 -2.94 -5.80
CA ILE A 66 -16.14 -1.86 -6.79
C ILE A 66 -16.65 -2.37 -8.15
N ASN A 67 -16.31 -3.61 -8.55
CA ASN A 67 -16.81 -4.19 -9.81
C ASN A 67 -18.32 -4.39 -9.79
N ASN A 68 -18.90 -4.67 -8.60
CA ASN A 68 -20.34 -4.78 -8.41
C ASN A 68 -21.06 -3.42 -8.28
N PHE A 69 -20.32 -2.31 -8.12
CA PHE A 69 -20.83 -0.96 -7.87
C PHE A 69 -20.64 0.02 -9.05
N ARG A 70 -20.16 -0.46 -10.21
CA ARG A 70 -19.97 0.34 -11.44
C ARG A 70 -21.22 1.07 -11.93
N THR A 71 -22.40 0.80 -11.38
CA THR A 71 -23.66 1.48 -11.74
C THR A 71 -24.01 2.72 -10.91
N TYR A 72 -23.30 3.05 -9.82
CA TYR A 72 -23.82 4.04 -8.84
C TYR A 72 -22.93 5.25 -8.49
N HIS A 73 -21.65 5.29 -8.88
CA HIS A 73 -20.68 6.23 -8.27
C HIS A 73 -20.06 7.30 -9.17
N GLU A 74 -20.64 7.61 -10.34
CA GLU A 74 -20.17 8.73 -11.17
C GLU A 74 -20.54 10.14 -10.64
N SER A 75 -21.20 10.28 -9.47
CA SER A 75 -21.80 11.56 -9.08
C SER A 75 -21.14 12.37 -7.95
N ASN A 76 -20.20 11.85 -7.13
CA ASN A 76 -19.92 12.48 -5.83
C ASN A 76 -18.46 12.75 -5.43
N GLY A 77 -17.54 13.04 -6.36
CA GLY A 77 -16.26 13.71 -6.03
C GLY A 77 -15.29 13.00 -5.07
N GLU A 78 -15.56 11.76 -4.67
CA GLU A 78 -14.65 10.89 -3.94
C GLU A 78 -13.62 10.29 -4.91
N ILE A 79 -12.36 10.21 -4.46
CA ILE A 79 -11.24 9.68 -5.23
C ILE A 79 -11.58 8.26 -5.71
N ILE A 80 -11.83 8.13 -7.01
CA ILE A 80 -12.17 6.85 -7.65
C ILE A 80 -10.88 6.01 -7.68
N LEU A 81 -10.66 5.18 -6.66
CA LEU A 81 -9.72 4.07 -6.75
C LEU A 81 -10.29 3.07 -7.75
N ASP A 82 -9.89 3.26 -9.00
CA ASP A 82 -10.40 2.50 -10.13
C ASP A 82 -9.87 1.05 -10.15
N HIS A 83 -10.41 0.25 -11.06
CA HIS A 83 -9.96 -1.13 -11.24
C HIS A 83 -8.47 -1.21 -11.57
N LEU A 84 -7.93 -0.19 -12.24
CA LEU A 84 -6.51 -0.12 -12.57
C LEU A 84 -5.66 -0.02 -11.30
N PHE A 85 -6.05 0.80 -10.32
CA PHE A 85 -5.38 0.87 -9.03
C PHE A 85 -5.29 -0.51 -8.36
N PHE A 86 -6.41 -1.23 -8.23
CA PHE A 86 -6.39 -2.56 -7.59
C PHE A 86 -5.62 -3.60 -8.40
N GLN A 87 -5.59 -3.50 -9.73
CA GLN A 87 -4.73 -4.33 -10.57
C GLN A 87 -3.24 -4.05 -10.30
N ARG A 88 -2.86 -2.77 -10.20
CA ARG A 88 -1.48 -2.35 -9.89
C ARG A 88 -1.05 -2.82 -8.51
N VAL A 89 -1.92 -2.69 -7.50
CA VAL A 89 -1.68 -3.19 -6.14
C VAL A 89 -1.45 -4.70 -6.14
N LYS A 90 -2.28 -5.47 -6.87
CA LYS A 90 -2.08 -6.94 -6.98
C LYS A 90 -0.74 -7.27 -7.62
N LEU A 91 -0.38 -6.58 -8.71
CA LEU A 91 0.89 -6.80 -9.39
C LEU A 91 2.08 -6.49 -8.48
N LEU A 92 2.05 -5.36 -7.77
CA LEU A 92 3.06 -5.00 -6.76
C LEU A 92 3.23 -6.11 -5.71
N SER A 93 2.13 -6.61 -5.14
CA SER A 93 2.16 -7.69 -4.15
C SER A 93 2.79 -8.97 -4.68
N VAL A 94 2.44 -9.38 -5.90
CA VAL A 94 3.03 -10.59 -6.51
C VAL A 94 4.52 -10.42 -6.75
N MET A 95 4.95 -9.28 -7.27
CA MET A 95 6.36 -9.02 -7.56
C MET A 95 7.20 -9.01 -6.28
N ILE A 96 6.73 -8.32 -5.24
CA ILE A 96 7.43 -8.22 -3.96
C ILE A 96 7.48 -9.55 -3.21
N LYS A 97 6.41 -10.33 -3.23
CA LYS A 97 6.43 -11.70 -2.73
C LYS A 97 7.49 -12.52 -3.47
N GLY A 98 7.54 -12.40 -4.80
CA GLY A 98 8.53 -13.10 -5.62
C GLY A 98 9.97 -12.73 -5.24
N VAL A 99 10.25 -11.45 -5.03
CA VAL A 99 11.56 -10.96 -4.54
C VAL A 99 11.90 -11.60 -3.19
N ALA A 100 10.96 -11.58 -2.25
CA ALA A 100 11.17 -12.13 -0.91
C ALA A 100 11.41 -13.65 -0.92
N GLU A 101 10.83 -14.36 -1.89
CA GLU A 101 11.06 -15.80 -2.15
C GLU A 101 12.39 -16.07 -2.86
N GLY A 102 13.17 -15.04 -3.21
CA GLY A 102 14.47 -15.18 -3.87
C GLY A 102 14.37 -15.33 -5.39
N ASN A 103 13.22 -15.00 -6.00
CA ASN A 103 13.10 -15.03 -7.45
C ASN A 103 13.93 -13.89 -8.07
N PRO A 104 14.73 -14.16 -9.10
CA PRO A 104 15.55 -13.14 -9.73
C PRO A 104 14.66 -12.10 -10.41
N MET A 105 14.89 -10.84 -10.08
CA MET A 105 14.45 -9.71 -10.89
C MET A 105 15.60 -9.29 -11.79
N GLY A 106 15.30 -9.13 -13.07
CA GLY A 106 16.18 -8.49 -14.02
C GLY A 106 15.71 -7.07 -14.28
N HIS A 107 16.52 -6.30 -15.01
CA HIS A 107 16.29 -4.89 -15.33
C HIS A 107 14.82 -4.55 -15.72
N TYR A 108 14.20 -5.34 -16.60
CA TYR A 108 12.82 -5.10 -17.02
C TYR A 108 11.79 -5.28 -15.89
N ARG A 109 12.00 -6.24 -15.00
CA ARG A 109 11.12 -6.47 -13.85
C ARG A 109 11.33 -5.42 -12.77
N ASP A 110 12.56 -4.97 -12.56
CA ASP A 110 12.84 -3.86 -11.63
C ASP A 110 12.18 -2.56 -12.10
N LYS A 111 12.29 -2.27 -13.40
CA LYS A 111 11.59 -1.12 -14.00
C LYS A 111 10.08 -1.24 -13.81
N ALA A 112 9.50 -2.39 -14.13
CA ALA A 112 8.07 -2.61 -13.92
C ALA A 112 7.67 -2.49 -12.43
N LEU A 113 8.50 -2.95 -11.51
CA LEU A 113 8.26 -2.83 -10.08
C LEU A 113 8.24 -1.36 -9.65
N ARG A 114 9.21 -0.57 -10.13
CA ARG A 114 9.29 0.87 -9.89
C ARG A 114 8.08 1.60 -10.46
N ASP A 115 7.73 1.37 -11.72
CA ASP A 115 6.57 1.99 -12.38
C ASP A 115 5.27 1.70 -11.61
N ASN A 116 5.10 0.48 -11.08
CA ASN A 116 3.96 0.12 -10.24
C ASN A 116 3.99 0.82 -8.87
N ALA A 117 5.15 0.85 -8.21
CA ALA A 117 5.31 1.51 -6.92
C ALA A 117 5.05 3.02 -7.03
N ASP A 118 5.56 3.67 -8.07
CA ASP A 118 5.38 5.10 -8.34
C ASP A 118 3.90 5.43 -8.56
N TYR A 119 3.21 4.68 -9.43
CA TYR A 119 1.77 4.87 -9.67
C TYR A 119 0.95 4.75 -8.38
N ILE A 120 1.21 3.71 -7.58
CA ILE A 120 0.49 3.48 -6.33
C ILE A 120 0.80 4.58 -5.32
N CYS A 121 2.07 4.96 -5.19
CA CYS A 121 2.53 6.02 -4.30
C CYS A 121 1.85 7.35 -4.64
N GLU A 122 1.77 7.69 -5.91
CA GLU A 122 1.07 8.87 -6.40
C GLU A 122 -0.43 8.81 -6.05
N ALA A 123 -1.11 7.71 -6.40
CA ALA A 123 -2.53 7.51 -6.14
C ALA A 123 -2.90 7.61 -4.64
N ILE A 124 -2.05 7.07 -3.75
CA ILE A 124 -2.30 7.15 -2.30
C ILE A 124 -1.82 8.47 -1.68
N SER A 125 -0.88 9.19 -2.31
CA SER A 125 -0.40 10.50 -1.85
C SER A 125 -1.41 11.62 -2.11
N PHE A 126 -2.17 11.52 -3.20
CA PHE A 126 -3.32 12.40 -3.47
C PHE A 126 -4.51 12.14 -2.54
N ASN A 127 -4.50 11.03 -1.78
CA ASN A 127 -5.50 10.69 -0.78
C ASN A 127 -5.21 11.31 0.61
N ARG A 128 -4.26 12.25 0.69
CA ARG A 128 -4.09 13.09 1.88
C ARG A 128 -5.28 14.04 1.97
N ASN A 129 -6.27 13.66 2.78
CA ASN A 129 -7.27 14.59 3.26
C ASN A 129 -6.58 15.88 3.74
N LYS A 130 -7.16 17.05 3.41
CA LYS A 130 -6.69 18.38 3.82
C LYS A 130 -6.31 18.49 5.32
N LEU A 131 -6.83 17.61 6.16
CA LEU A 131 -6.54 17.51 7.59
C LEU A 131 -5.08 17.14 7.91
N ASP A 132 -4.38 16.37 7.06
CA ASP A 132 -2.97 15.99 7.31
C ASP A 132 -1.99 17.15 7.03
N ILE A 133 -2.41 18.17 6.29
CA ILE A 133 -1.58 19.34 5.96
C ILE A 133 -1.50 20.31 7.15
N GLU A 134 -2.53 20.37 8.01
CA GLU A 134 -2.49 21.20 9.22
C GLU A 134 -1.51 20.66 10.27
N PHE A 135 -1.30 19.34 10.33
CA PHE A 135 -0.32 18.74 11.25
C PHE A 135 1.14 19.10 10.89
N LEU A 136 1.41 19.44 9.63
CA LEU A 136 2.74 19.82 9.13
C LEU A 136 3.06 21.31 9.29
N LYS A 137 2.14 22.13 9.81
CA LYS A 137 2.38 23.57 10.08
C LYS A 137 2.97 23.86 11.46
N VAL A 138 3.38 22.83 12.21
CA VAL A 138 4.04 23.00 13.51
C VAL A 138 5.44 22.38 13.45
N ALA A 139 6.32 23.00 12.68
CA ALA A 139 7.77 22.84 12.76
C ALA A 139 8.44 24.17 12.42
#